data_AF-A0A536I4W0-F1
#
_entry.id   AF-A0A536I4W0-F1
#
_cell.length_a   1.000
_cell.length_b   1.000
_cell.length_c   1.000
_cell.angle_alpha   90.00
_cell.angle_beta   90.00
_cell.angle_gamma   90.00
#
_symmetry.space_group_name_H-M   'P 1'
#
loop_
_entity.id
_entity.type
_entity.pdbx_description
1 polymer ?
#
loop_
_entity_poly.entity_id
_entity_poly.type
_entity_poly.pdbx_seq_one_letter_code
_entity_poly.pdbx_strand_id
1 'polypeptide(L)' 'GFRVSGDRVERLAAGIDWESADATAYFHRQLARSGVERKLRALGVREGDTVRIGARELEWKEAPAQ' A
#
# COMPACT_ATOMS: atom_id res chain seq x y z
N GLY A 1 5.50 -4.29 -12.72
CA GLY A 1 5.19 -4.61 -11.32
C GLY A 1 5.89 -3.60 -10.43
N PHE A 2 5.16 -3.00 -9.50
CA PHE A 2 5.70 -1.96 -8.62
C PHE A 2 6.25 -2.59 -7.36
N ARG A 3 7.35 -2.06 -6.81
CA ARG A 3 7.93 -2.56 -5.56
C ARG A 3 8.11 -1.43 -4.56
N VAL A 4 7.57 -1.64 -3.38
CA VAL A 4 7.79 -0.84 -2.19
C VAL A 4 8.76 -1.60 -1.30
N SER A 5 9.81 -0.93 -0.83
CA SER A 5 10.80 -1.50 0.09
C SER A 5 11.12 -0.49 1.18
N GLY A 6 11.27 -0.98 2.41
CA GLY A 6 11.52 -0.18 3.59
C GLY A 6 11.02 -0.87 4.85
N ASP A 7 11.89 -0.98 5.85
CA ASP A 7 11.63 -1.69 7.11
C ASP A 7 10.27 -1.35 7.74
N ARG A 8 9.89 -0.06 7.74
CA ARG A 8 8.66 0.39 8.38
C ARG A 8 7.41 -0.07 7.62
N VAL A 9 7.41 0.06 6.30
CA VAL A 9 6.24 -0.29 5.48
C VAL A 9 6.09 -1.80 5.33
N GLU A 10 7.22 -2.52 5.29
CA GLU A 10 7.22 -3.99 5.27
C GLU A 10 6.70 -4.56 6.59
N ARG A 11 7.15 -4.05 7.74
CA ARG A 11 6.58 -4.45 9.04
C ARG A 11 5.11 -4.10 9.17
N LEU A 12 4.72 -2.91 8.69
CA LEU A 12 3.33 -2.50 8.71
C LEU A 12 2.49 -3.48 7.89
N ALA A 13 2.84 -3.72 6.62
CA ALA A 13 2.12 -4.64 5.73
C ALA A 13 2.06 -6.09 6.26
N ALA A 14 3.10 -6.53 6.98
CA ALA A 14 3.11 -7.85 7.62
C ALA A 14 2.12 -7.98 8.79
N GLY A 15 1.78 -6.86 9.45
CA GLY A 15 0.83 -6.82 10.56
C GLY A 15 -0.60 -6.41 10.17
N ILE A 16 -0.87 -6.13 8.90
CA ILE A 16 -2.21 -5.81 8.41
C ILE A 16 -2.99 -7.10 8.17
N ASP A 17 -4.22 -7.11 8.68
CA ASP A 17 -5.25 -8.05 8.26
C ASP A 17 -5.87 -7.55 6.95
N TRP A 18 -5.51 -8.19 5.84
CA TRP A 18 -5.96 -7.81 4.49
C TRP A 18 -7.40 -8.21 4.19
N GLU A 19 -8.02 -9.04 5.03
CA GLU A 19 -9.44 -9.40 4.92
C GLU A 19 -10.32 -8.32 5.57
N SER A 20 -9.74 -7.55 6.50
CA SER A 20 -10.42 -6.42 7.15
C SER A 20 -10.30 -5.14 6.33
N ALA A 21 -11.45 -4.61 5.92
CA ALA A 21 -11.52 -3.32 5.23
C ALA A 21 -10.95 -2.17 6.07
N ASP A 22 -11.12 -2.21 7.39
CA ASP A 22 -10.65 -1.17 8.31
C ASP A 22 -9.12 -1.19 8.47
N ALA A 23 -8.54 -2.39 8.58
CA ALA A 23 -7.09 -2.57 8.63
C ALA A 23 -6.43 -2.16 7.30
N THR A 24 -7.05 -2.50 6.16
CA THR A 24 -6.62 -2.05 4.84
C THR A 24 -6.68 -0.52 4.73
N ALA A 25 -7.78 0.11 5.16
CA ALA A 25 -7.89 1.58 5.17
C ALA A 25 -6.83 2.22 6.09
N TYR A 26 -6.56 1.62 7.25
CA TYR A 26 -5.48 2.06 8.14
C TYR A 26 -4.11 2.00 7.44
N PHE A 27 -3.83 0.93 6.70
CA PHE A 27 -2.60 0.80 5.92
C PHE A 27 -2.43 1.93 4.91
N HIS A 28 -3.46 2.21 4.10
CA HIS A 28 -3.45 3.31 3.13
C HIS A 28 -3.20 4.66 3.80
N ARG A 29 -3.86 4.93 4.94
CA ARG A 29 -3.59 6.15 5.73
C ARG A 29 -2.13 6.26 6.15
N GLN A 30 -1.48 5.17 6.55
CA GLN A 30 -0.05 5.20 6.90
C GLN A 30 0.83 5.42 5.67
N LEU A 31 0.50 4.83 4.52
CA LEU A 31 1.23 5.05 3.27
C LEU A 31 1.14 6.50 2.80
N ALA A 32 -0.04 7.10 2.89
CA ALA A 32 -0.28 8.51 2.58
C ALA A 32 0.57 9.42 3.47
N ARG A 33 0.56 9.19 4.79
CA ARG A 33 1.38 9.94 5.75
C ARG A 33 2.89 9.78 5.53
N SER A 34 3.30 8.59 5.07
CA SER A 34 4.70 8.31 4.77
C SER A 34 5.14 8.83 3.40
N GLY A 35 4.22 9.34 2.58
CA GLY A 35 4.46 9.80 1.22
C GLY A 35 4.71 8.67 0.21
N VAL A 36 4.57 7.41 0.62
CA VAL A 36 4.74 6.24 -0.27
C VAL A 36 3.64 6.22 -1.32
N GLU A 37 2.40 6.50 -0.93
CA GLU A 37 1.26 6.57 -1.84
C GLU A 37 1.48 7.62 -2.95
N ARG A 38 1.98 8.81 -2.59
CA ARG A 38 2.34 9.85 -3.56
C ARG A 38 3.42 9.39 -4.54
N LYS A 39 4.43 8.66 -4.06
CA LYS A 39 5.48 8.12 -4.93
C LYS A 39 4.93 7.06 -5.87
N LEU A 40 4.08 6.16 -5.38
CA LEU A 40 3.45 5.13 -6.21
C LEU A 40 2.57 5.76 -7.29
N ARG A 41 1.75 6.76 -6.95
CA ARG A 41 0.97 7.52 -7.92
C ARG A 41 1.84 8.25 -8.94
N ALA A 42 2.96 8.84 -8.51
CA ALA A 42 3.91 9.49 -9.42
C ALA A 42 4.61 8.49 -10.37
N LEU A 43 4.77 7.24 -9.95
CA LEU A 43 5.25 6.14 -10.79
C LEU A 43 4.16 5.60 -11.73
N GLY A 44 2.91 6.07 -11.59
CA GLY A 44 1.79 5.68 -12.44
C GLY A 44 1.04 4.43 -11.97
N VAL A 45 1.18 4.03 -10.69
CA VAL A 45 0.36 2.96 -10.10
C VAL A 45 -1.11 3.36 -10.15
N ARG A 46 -1.96 2.43 -10.57
CA ARG A 46 -3.42 2.57 -10.63
C ARG A 46 -4.11 1.48 -9.83
N GLU A 47 -5.40 1.69 -9.56
CA GLU A 47 -6.25 0.63 -9.03
C GLU A 47 -6.18 -0.63 -9.89
N GLY A 48 -6.02 -1.79 -9.25
CA GLY A 48 -5.86 -3.09 -9.91
C GLY A 48 -4.41 -3.46 -10.24
N ASP A 49 -3.45 -2.54 -10.11
CA ASP A 49 -2.04 -2.88 -10.32
C ASP A 49 -1.49 -3.74 -9.19
N THR A 50 -0.60 -4.68 -9.53
CA THR A 50 0.11 -5.45 -8.51
C THR A 50 1.31 -4.68 -7.95
N VAL A 51 1.29 -4.47 -6.63
CA VAL A 51 2.35 -3.86 -5.85
C VAL A 51 2.97 -4.90 -4.91
N ARG A 52 4.29 -5.03 -4.98
CA ARG A 52 5.09 -5.84 -4.06
C ARG A 52 5.49 -5.03 -2.85
N ILE A 53 5.14 -5.49 -1.66
CA ILE A 53 5.56 -4.89 -0.40
C ILE A 53 6.37 -5.95 0.37
N GLY A 54 7.69 -5.79 0.35
CA GLY A 54 8.63 -6.80 0.84
C GLY A 54 8.46 -8.13 0.11
N ALA A 55 8.10 -9.19 0.86
CA ALA A 55 7.87 -10.52 0.31
C ALA A 55 6.42 -10.77 -0.16
N ARG A 56 5.48 -9.85 0.09
CA ARG A 56 4.06 -10.00 -0.26
C ARG A 56 3.73 -9.28 -1.56
N GLU A 57 2.83 -9.87 -2.34
CA GLU A 57 2.20 -9.26 -3.51
C GLU A 57 0.76 -8.92 -3.18
N LEU A 58 0.37 -7.68 -3.49
CA LEU A 58 -0.94 -7.14 -3.16
C LEU A 58 -1.47 -6.40 -4.38
N GLU A 59 -2.78 -6.51 -4.60
CA GLU A 59 -3.46 -5.64 -5.53
C GLU A 59 -3.59 -4.25 -4.92
N TRP A 60 -3.19 -3.23 -5.68
CA TRP A 60 -3.32 -1.85 -5.27
C TRP A 60 -4.78 -1.42 -5.39
N LYS A 61 -5.33 -0.96 -4.27
CA LYS A 61 -6.63 -0.29 -4.22
C LYS A 61 -6.38 1.18 -3.96
N GLU A 62 -6.99 2.07 -4.73
CA GLU A 62 -6.92 3.47 -4.34
C GLU A 62 -7.79 3.68 -3.12
N ALA A 63 -7.31 4.47 -2.16
CA ALA A 63 -8.19 4.92 -1.08
C ALA A 63 -9.35 5.69 -1.73
N PRO A 64 -10.60 5.47 -1.31
CA PRO A 64 -11.72 6.22 -1.85
C PRO A 64 -11.41 7.71 -1.70
N ALA A 65 -11.57 8.46 -2.79
CA ALA A 65 -11.50 9.91 -2.75
C ALA A 65 -12.60 10.38 -1.80
N GLN A 66 -12.20 10.87 -0.63
CA GLN A 66 -13.12 11.47 0.33
C GLN A 66 -13.62 12.82 -0.18
#